data_AF-A0A1J4JW18-F1
#
_entry.id   AF-A0A1J4JW18-F1
#
_cell.length_a   1.000
_cell.length_b   1.000
_cell.length_c   1.000
_cell.angle_alpha   90.00
_cell.angle_beta   90.00
_cell.angle_gamma   90.00
#
_symmetry.space_group_name_H-M   'P 1'
#
loop_
_entity.id
_entity.type
_entity.pdbx_description
1 polymer ?
#
loop_
_entity_poly.entity_id
_entity_poly.type
_entity_poly.pdbx_seq_one_letter_code
_entity_poly.pdbx_strand_id
1 'polypeptide(L)'
;MEKDSLKNLLLLPTEAQNRLEKASETNQQLSYCVENQTLIYQDLLQSSPDIEELEKNIDEVNKEIQNVSENLADAQGALLDILQHPKNGQNTVGPILEAILKNTMKSLQVVSLHAISNKRTFVQILDVMNIERQIFQIVGDLAERGLLKETDKEADERSEFIKQHTNKLFQFLNTINPQE
;
A
#
# COMPACT_ATOMS: atom_id res chain seq x y z
N MET A 1 37.82 64.95 -50.75
CA MET A 1 36.77 63.94 -50.47
C MET A 1 37.26 62.51 -50.70
N GLU A 2 38.01 62.18 -51.76
CA GLU A 2 38.42 60.79 -52.04
C GLU A 2 39.36 60.14 -50.99
N LYS A 3 40.23 60.89 -50.32
CA LYS A 3 41.15 60.36 -49.30
C LYS A 3 40.46 59.84 -48.02
N ASP A 4 39.30 60.39 -47.66
CA ASP A 4 38.53 59.93 -46.50
C ASP A 4 37.71 58.68 -46.84
N SER A 5 37.18 58.58 -48.06
CA SER A 5 36.47 57.38 -48.53
C SER A 5 37.38 56.16 -48.59
N LEU A 6 38.64 56.33 -49.01
CA LEU A 6 39.63 55.26 -49.09
C LEU A 6 40.08 54.77 -47.70
N LYS A 7 40.20 55.67 -46.72
CA LYS A 7 40.44 55.32 -45.32
C LYS A 7 39.27 54.57 -44.70
N ASN A 8 38.03 55.00 -44.97
CA ASN A 8 36.83 54.29 -44.52
C ASN A 8 36.71 52.89 -45.15
N LEU A 9 37.13 52.73 -46.41
CA LEU A 9 37.15 51.42 -47.07
C LEU A 9 38.18 50.46 -46.45
N LEU A 10 39.31 50.99 -45.98
CA LEU A 10 40.35 50.23 -45.27
C LEU A 10 39.96 49.84 -43.84
N LEU A 11 38.98 50.52 -43.23
CA LEU A 11 38.47 50.23 -41.89
C LEU A 11 37.32 49.20 -41.88
N LEU A 12 36.62 49.02 -43.01
CA LEU A 12 35.52 48.07 -43.16
C LEU A 12 35.86 46.62 -42.76
N PRO A 13 37.02 46.04 -43.14
CA PRO A 13 37.38 44.69 -42.74
C PRO A 13 37.51 44.55 -41.22
N THR A 14 38.13 45.53 -40.56
CA THR A 14 38.30 45.55 -39.10
C THR A 14 36.95 45.69 -38.40
N GLU A 15 36.06 46.54 -38.93
CA GLU A 15 34.72 46.70 -38.36
C GLU A 15 33.85 45.45 -38.59
N ALA A 16 33.95 44.81 -39.76
CA ALA A 16 33.30 43.54 -40.03
C ALA A 16 33.81 42.42 -39.12
N GLN A 17 35.12 42.38 -38.85
CA GLN A 17 35.73 41.41 -37.95
C GLN A 17 35.28 41.61 -36.50
N ASN A 18 35.26 42.86 -36.02
CA ASN A 18 34.71 43.18 -34.70
C ASN A 18 33.23 42.80 -34.56
N ARG A 19 32.44 42.98 -35.62
CA ARG A 19 31.02 42.57 -35.64
C ARG A 19 30.86 41.05 -35.62
N LEU A 20 31.71 40.34 -36.37
CA LEU A 20 31.73 38.88 -36.38
C LEU A 20 32.12 38.31 -35.02
N GLU A 21 33.15 38.88 -34.40
CA GLU A 21 33.62 38.46 -33.06
C GLU A 21 32.53 38.66 -32.01
N LYS A 22 31.88 39.84 -31.99
CA LYS A 22 30.70 40.07 -31.13
C LYS A 22 29.57 39.10 -31.40
N ALA A 23 29.23 38.87 -32.67
CA ALA A 23 28.16 37.93 -33.02
C ALA A 23 28.50 36.50 -32.58
N SER A 24 29.77 36.10 -32.66
CA SER A 24 30.26 34.81 -32.19
C SER A 24 30.14 34.67 -30.69
N GLU A 25 30.56 35.68 -29.92
CA GLU A 25 30.42 35.71 -28.45
C GLU A 25 28.95 35.61 -28.03
N THR A 26 28.07 36.41 -28.64
CA THR A 26 26.63 36.37 -28.34
C THR A 26 26.03 35.00 -28.67
N ASN A 27 26.43 34.40 -29.78
CA ASN A 27 25.93 33.08 -30.18
C ASN A 27 26.40 31.98 -29.22
N GLN A 28 27.64 32.07 -28.74
CA GLN A 28 28.16 31.15 -27.72
C GLN A 28 27.40 31.29 -26.40
N GLN A 29 27.10 32.52 -25.96
CA GLN A 29 26.30 32.78 -24.77
C GLN A 29 24.87 32.23 -24.90
N LEU A 30 24.24 32.43 -26.06
CA LEU A 30 22.92 31.87 -26.37
C LEU A 30 22.95 30.33 -26.33
N SER A 31 23.99 29.71 -26.88
CA SER A 31 24.17 28.25 -26.83
C SER A 31 24.20 27.73 -25.39
N TYR A 32 25.00 28.37 -24.51
CA TYR A 32 25.04 28.00 -23.10
C TYR A 32 23.70 28.22 -22.39
N CYS A 33 22.97 29.28 -22.75
CA CYS A 33 21.65 29.55 -22.17
C CYS A 33 20.65 28.45 -22.54
N VAL A 34 20.63 28.02 -23.81
CA VAL A 34 19.75 26.93 -24.29
C VAL A 34 20.11 25.61 -23.62
N GLU A 35 21.40 25.31 -23.46
CA GLU A 35 21.88 24.10 -22.81
C GLU A 35 21.44 24.06 -21.34
N ASN A 36 21.61 25.17 -20.61
CA ASN A 36 21.13 25.31 -19.23
C ASN A 36 19.60 25.20 -19.11
N GLN A 37 18.85 25.80 -20.03
CA GLN A 37 17.39 25.68 -20.06
C GLN A 37 16.94 24.23 -20.29
N THR A 38 17.68 23.48 -21.11
CA THR A 38 17.40 22.07 -21.36
C THR A 38 17.62 21.22 -20.10
N LEU A 39 18.69 21.48 -19.36
CA LEU A 39 18.96 20.81 -18.08
C LEU A 39 17.87 21.09 -17.05
N ILE A 40 17.49 22.36 -16.88
CA ILE A 40 16.40 22.75 -15.96
C ILE A 40 15.09 22.06 -16.36
N TYR A 41 14.79 22.00 -17.67
CA TYR A 41 13.58 21.33 -18.15
C TYR A 41 13.58 19.82 -17.85
N GLN A 42 14.72 19.16 -18.02
CA GLN A 42 14.88 17.75 -17.67
C GLN A 42 14.74 17.50 -16.16
N ASP A 43 15.36 18.35 -15.34
CA ASP A 43 15.26 18.27 -13.88
C ASP A 43 13.80 18.45 -13.44
N LEU A 44 13.07 19.40 -14.02
CA LEU A 44 11.64 19.62 -13.74
C LEU A 44 10.77 18.43 -14.15
N LEU A 45 11.07 17.79 -15.29
CA LEU A 45 10.39 16.58 -15.74
C LEU A 45 10.61 15.41 -14.79
N GLN A 46 11.83 15.25 -14.27
CA GLN A 46 12.16 14.17 -13.32
C GLN A 46 11.65 14.44 -11.89
N SER A 47 11.52 15.71 -11.51
CA SER A 47 11.08 16.11 -10.16
C SER A 47 9.58 16.34 -10.05
N SER A 48 8.86 16.37 -11.18
CA SER A 48 7.40 16.26 -11.15
C SER A 48 7.04 14.81 -10.80
N PRO A 49 6.48 14.53 -9.61
CA PRO A 49 5.98 13.20 -9.31
C PRO A 49 4.94 12.82 -10.35
N ASP A 50 4.93 11.55 -10.73
CA ASP A 50 3.99 11.02 -11.71
C ASP A 50 2.58 11.20 -11.12
N ILE A 51 1.86 12.21 -11.59
CA ILE A 51 0.56 12.62 -11.03
C ILE A 51 -0.40 11.43 -11.09
N GLU A 52 -0.25 10.59 -12.12
CA GLU A 52 -1.00 9.33 -12.27
C GLU A 52 -0.72 8.33 -11.14
N GLU A 53 0.53 8.22 -10.67
CA GLU A 53 0.88 7.35 -9.54
C GLU A 53 0.31 7.89 -8.23
N LEU A 54 0.35 9.21 -8.03
CA LEU A 54 -0.28 9.87 -6.88
C LEU A 54 -1.80 9.68 -6.87
N GLU A 55 -2.47 9.87 -8.00
CA GLU A 55 -3.91 9.63 -8.14
C GLU A 55 -4.27 8.18 -7.83
N LYS A 56 -3.49 7.22 -8.37
CA LYS A 56 -3.69 5.80 -8.08
C LYS A 56 -3.52 5.48 -6.58
N ASN A 57 -2.49 6.02 -5.95
CA ASN A 57 -2.25 5.83 -4.52
C ASN A 57 -3.38 6.43 -3.67
N ILE A 58 -3.91 7.59 -4.06
CA ILE A 58 -5.06 8.22 -3.41
C ILE A 58 -6.31 7.32 -3.53
N ASP A 59 -6.55 6.75 -4.71
CA ASP A 59 -7.67 5.84 -4.94
C ASP A 59 -7.57 4.54 -4.12
N GLU A 60 -6.37 3.98 -3.98
CA GLU A 60 -6.14 2.80 -3.14
C GLU A 60 -6.41 3.12 -1.66
N VAL A 61 -5.90 4.25 -1.15
CA VAL A 61 -6.16 4.70 0.22
C VAL A 61 -7.65 4.95 0.45
N ASN A 62 -8.36 5.54 -0.52
CA ASN A 62 -9.80 5.76 -0.42
C ASN A 62 -10.60 4.44 -0.31
N LYS A 63 -10.19 3.40 -1.05
CA LYS A 63 -10.82 2.07 -0.93
C LYS A 63 -10.57 1.45 0.45
N GLU A 64 -9.38 1.60 0.99
CA GLU A 64 -9.08 1.13 2.35
C GLU A 64 -9.92 1.86 3.40
N ILE A 65 -10.06 3.18 3.30
CA ILE A 65 -10.91 3.97 4.19
C ILE A 65 -12.36 3.50 4.11
N GLN A 66 -12.88 3.24 2.91
CA GLN A 66 -14.24 2.76 2.72
C GLN A 66 -14.45 1.39 3.39
N ASN A 67 -13.52 0.44 3.20
CA ASN A 67 -13.58 -0.88 3.85
C ASN A 67 -13.56 -0.77 5.38
N VAL A 68 -12.73 0.11 5.93
CA VAL A 68 -12.67 0.36 7.38
C VAL A 68 -14.00 0.95 7.88
N SER A 69 -14.58 1.89 7.14
CA SER A 69 -15.86 2.50 7.50
C SER A 69 -17.01 1.49 7.50
N GLU A 70 -17.07 0.59 6.52
CA GLU A 70 -18.07 -0.47 6.46
C GLU A 70 -17.92 -1.45 7.63
N ASN A 71 -16.69 -1.85 7.95
CA ASN A 71 -16.42 -2.71 9.10
C ASN A 71 -16.78 -2.05 10.43
N LEU A 72 -16.54 -0.73 10.56
CA LEU A 72 -16.92 0.03 11.74
C LEU A 72 -18.45 0.11 11.88
N ALA A 73 -19.17 0.36 10.78
CA ALA A 73 -20.62 0.40 10.77
C ALA A 73 -21.23 -0.95 11.17
N ASP A 74 -20.68 -2.05 10.67
CA ASP A 74 -21.13 -3.41 11.03
C ASP A 74 -20.85 -3.74 12.49
N ALA A 75 -19.67 -3.36 13.01
CA ALA A 75 -19.34 -3.53 14.42
C ALA A 75 -20.26 -2.70 15.32
N GLN A 76 -20.57 -1.45 14.94
CA GLN A 76 -21.51 -0.60 15.64
C GLN A 76 -22.94 -1.17 15.60
N GLY A 77 -23.38 -1.71 14.47
CA GLY A 77 -24.67 -2.38 14.35
C GLY A 77 -24.77 -3.59 15.29
N ALA A 78 -23.74 -4.44 15.30
CA ALA A 78 -23.68 -5.59 16.20
C ALA A 78 -23.69 -5.17 17.68
N LEU A 79 -22.95 -4.12 18.05
CA LEU A 79 -22.94 -3.58 19.41
C LEU A 79 -24.28 -2.97 19.80
N LEU A 80 -24.95 -2.28 18.88
CA LEU A 80 -26.27 -1.70 19.10
C LEU A 80 -27.33 -2.79 19.31
N ASP A 81 -27.29 -3.86 18.50
CA ASP A 81 -28.18 -5.02 18.66
C ASP A 81 -27.98 -5.70 20.02
N ILE A 82 -26.72 -5.80 20.50
CA ILE A 82 -26.40 -6.32 21.84
C ILE A 82 -26.98 -5.42 22.95
N LEU A 83 -26.88 -4.10 22.77
CA LEU A 83 -27.38 -3.11 23.74
C LEU A 83 -28.92 -3.04 23.78
N GLN A 84 -29.58 -3.18 22.63
CA GLN A 84 -31.05 -3.10 22.51
C GLN A 84 -31.76 -4.41 22.85
N HIS A 85 -31.10 -5.55 22.64
CA HIS A 85 -31.60 -6.87 23.00
C HIS A 85 -30.66 -7.60 23.96
N PRO A 86 -30.47 -7.09 25.20
CA PRO A 86 -29.78 -7.86 26.22
C PRO A 86 -30.66 -9.08 26.53
N LYS A 87 -30.36 -10.23 25.91
CA LYS A 87 -31.07 -11.48 26.17
C LYS A 87 -30.79 -11.88 27.62
N ASN A 88 -31.70 -11.46 28.50
CA ASN A 88 -31.81 -11.97 29.87
C ASN A 88 -32.05 -13.47 29.80
N GLY A 89 -30.98 -14.25 30.01
CA GLY A 89 -31.05 -15.71 30.10
C GLY A 89 -29.79 -16.38 29.58
N GLN A 90 -28.81 -16.59 30.46
CA GLN A 90 -27.70 -17.56 30.41
C GLN A 90 -26.80 -17.68 29.15
N ASN A 91 -27.11 -17.04 28.02
CA ASN A 91 -26.42 -17.17 26.72
C ASN A 91 -26.01 -15.79 26.16
N THR A 92 -25.31 -14.99 26.96
CA THR A 92 -24.73 -13.69 26.56
C THR A 92 -23.62 -13.81 25.50
N VAL A 93 -23.15 -15.03 25.20
CA VAL A 93 -22.09 -15.31 24.24
C VAL A 93 -22.58 -15.28 22.78
N GLY A 94 -23.89 -15.46 22.53
CA GLY A 94 -24.45 -15.63 21.19
C GLY A 94 -24.11 -14.50 20.19
N PRO A 95 -24.39 -13.23 20.52
CA PRO A 95 -24.11 -12.12 19.61
C PRO A 95 -22.62 -11.84 19.38
N ILE A 96 -21.80 -12.05 20.41
CA ILE A 96 -20.33 -11.88 20.31
C ILE A 96 -19.77 -12.96 19.39
N LEU A 97 -20.19 -14.21 19.58
CA LEU A 97 -19.81 -15.33 18.72
C LEU A 97 -20.28 -15.11 17.27
N GLU A 98 -21.49 -14.58 17.09
CA GLU A 98 -22.04 -14.25 15.77
C GLU A 98 -21.19 -13.17 15.07
N ALA A 99 -20.78 -12.13 15.79
CA ALA A 99 -19.90 -11.09 15.25
C ALA A 99 -18.52 -11.65 14.86
N ILE A 100 -17.94 -12.52 15.70
CA ILE A 100 -16.65 -13.18 15.42
C ILE A 100 -16.75 -14.07 14.18
N LEU A 101 -17.82 -14.86 14.07
CA LEU A 101 -18.06 -15.72 12.91
C LEU A 101 -18.27 -14.91 11.63
N LYS A 102 -19.08 -13.84 11.69
CA LYS A 102 -19.27 -12.92 10.56
C LYS A 102 -17.95 -12.28 10.12
N ASN A 103 -17.12 -11.84 11.06
CA ASN A 103 -15.82 -11.25 10.74
C ASN A 103 -14.86 -12.28 10.11
N THR A 104 -14.78 -13.48 10.69
CA THR A 104 -13.98 -14.58 10.14
C THR A 104 -14.42 -14.95 8.72
N MET A 105 -15.73 -15.00 8.49
CA MET A 105 -16.32 -15.27 7.17
C MET A 105 -15.93 -14.19 6.16
N LYS A 106 -15.97 -12.91 6.55
CA LYS A 106 -15.50 -11.80 5.72
C LYS A 106 -14.02 -11.92 5.39
N SER A 107 -13.16 -12.21 6.37
CA SER A 107 -11.73 -12.41 6.11
C SER A 107 -11.46 -13.54 5.13
N LEU A 108 -12.19 -14.66 5.25
CA LEU A 108 -12.13 -15.76 4.28
C LEU A 108 -12.59 -15.33 2.89
N GLN A 109 -13.66 -14.53 2.80
CA GLN A 109 -14.15 -13.99 1.54
C GLN A 109 -13.13 -13.06 0.89
N VAL A 110 -12.48 -12.17 1.65
CA VAL A 110 -11.44 -11.26 1.14
C VAL A 110 -10.27 -12.06 0.57
N VAL A 111 -9.78 -13.06 1.31
CA VAL A 111 -8.68 -13.91 0.85
C VAL A 111 -9.08 -14.69 -0.41
N SER A 112 -10.32 -15.17 -0.48
CA SER A 112 -10.85 -15.88 -1.65
C SER A 112 -11.01 -14.95 -2.86
N LEU A 113 -11.53 -13.74 -2.66
CA LEU A 113 -11.65 -12.70 -3.68
C LEU A 113 -10.28 -12.29 -4.21
N HIS A 114 -9.28 -12.12 -3.35
CA HIS A 114 -7.92 -11.83 -3.76
C HIS A 114 -7.32 -12.95 -4.64
N ALA A 115 -7.57 -14.23 -4.32
CA ALA A 115 -7.16 -15.34 -5.18
C ALA A 115 -7.87 -15.31 -6.54
N ILE A 116 -9.18 -15.06 -6.56
CA ILE A 116 -9.98 -14.98 -7.78
C ILE A 116 -9.55 -13.81 -8.67
N SER A 117 -9.34 -12.61 -8.10
CA SER A 117 -8.88 -11.43 -8.84
C SER A 117 -7.50 -11.63 -9.47
N ASN A 118 -6.64 -12.44 -8.83
CA ASN A 118 -5.34 -12.83 -9.36
C ASN A 118 -5.40 -14.05 -10.30
N LYS A 119 -6.60 -14.49 -10.72
CA LYS A 119 -6.84 -15.67 -11.56
C LYS A 119 -6.24 -16.96 -10.99
N ARG A 120 -6.09 -17.06 -9.67
CA ARG A 120 -5.60 -18.25 -8.97
C ARG A 120 -6.79 -19.07 -8.50
N THR A 121 -6.68 -20.39 -8.62
CA THR A 121 -7.66 -21.35 -8.08
C THR A 121 -7.32 -21.79 -6.66
N PHE A 122 -6.22 -21.30 -6.10
CA PHE A 122 -5.71 -21.66 -4.79
C PHE A 122 -5.38 -20.39 -3.98
N VAL A 123 -5.53 -20.52 -2.66
CA VAL A 123 -5.24 -19.50 -1.66
C VAL A 123 -3.87 -19.80 -1.02
N GLN A 124 -3.11 -18.77 -0.65
CA GLN A 124 -1.84 -18.99 0.04
C GLN A 124 -2.09 -19.48 1.47
N ILE A 125 -1.36 -20.52 1.88
CA ILE A 125 -1.52 -21.09 3.22
C ILE A 125 -1.25 -20.07 4.34
N LEU A 126 -0.39 -19.09 4.10
CA LEU A 126 -0.09 -18.01 5.04
C LEU A 126 -1.32 -17.12 5.31
N ASP A 127 -2.14 -16.87 4.29
CA ASP A 127 -3.36 -16.07 4.43
C ASP A 127 -4.37 -16.78 5.34
N VAL A 128 -4.49 -18.11 5.19
CA VAL A 128 -5.35 -18.95 6.03
C VAL A 128 -4.80 -19.03 7.46
N MET A 129 -3.48 -19.19 7.62
CA MET A 129 -2.82 -19.20 8.94
C MET A 129 -3.02 -17.88 9.71
N ASN A 130 -3.05 -16.74 9.01
CA ASN A 130 -3.31 -15.46 9.63
C ASN A 130 -4.74 -15.38 10.20
N ILE A 131 -5.73 -15.89 9.45
CA ILE A 131 -7.12 -15.98 9.93
C ILE A 131 -7.21 -16.92 11.14
N GLU A 132 -6.58 -18.10 11.09
CA GLU A 132 -6.56 -19.03 12.22
C GLU A 132 -5.97 -18.41 13.49
N ARG A 133 -4.86 -17.66 13.36
CA ARG A 133 -4.25 -16.96 14.49
C ARG A 133 -5.20 -15.95 15.13
N GLN A 134 -5.93 -15.19 14.32
CA GLN A 134 -6.91 -14.22 14.81
C GLN A 134 -8.04 -14.92 15.58
N ILE A 135 -8.55 -16.04 15.07
CA ILE A 135 -9.55 -16.86 15.78
C ILE A 135 -9.01 -17.31 17.14
N PHE A 136 -7.77 -17.82 17.19
CA PHE A 136 -7.18 -18.27 18.45
C PHE A 136 -6.97 -17.14 19.47
N GLN A 137 -6.55 -15.96 19.02
CA GLN A 137 -6.42 -14.79 19.89
C GLN A 137 -7.76 -14.38 20.48
N ILE A 138 -8.79 -14.28 19.64
CA ILE A 138 -10.15 -13.92 20.09
C ILE A 138 -10.67 -14.96 21.10
N VAL A 139 -10.48 -16.24 20.83
CA VAL A 139 -10.90 -17.33 21.73
C VAL A 139 -10.13 -17.29 23.06
N GLY A 140 -8.83 -16.98 23.03
CA GLY A 140 -8.02 -16.75 24.23
C GLY A 140 -8.52 -15.56 25.05
N ASP A 141 -8.76 -14.42 24.40
CA ASP A 141 -9.29 -13.21 25.05
C ASP A 141 -10.67 -13.45 25.68
N LEU A 142 -11.51 -14.27 25.04
CA LEU A 142 -12.81 -14.66 25.58
C LEU A 142 -12.70 -15.57 26.82
N ALA A 143 -11.71 -16.46 26.85
CA ALA A 143 -11.42 -17.31 28.00
C ALA A 143 -10.87 -16.50 29.18
N GLU A 144 -9.89 -15.61 28.93
CA GLU A 144 -9.31 -14.75 29.97
C GLU A 144 -10.35 -13.81 30.62
N ARG A 145 -11.33 -13.35 29.83
CA ARG A 145 -12.43 -12.50 30.32
C ARG A 145 -13.55 -13.29 31.00
N GLY A 146 -13.44 -14.62 31.12
CA GLY A 146 -14.47 -15.48 31.70
C GLY A 146 -15.77 -15.54 30.90
N LEU A 147 -15.75 -15.11 29.64
CA LEU A 147 -16.90 -15.15 28.73
C LEU A 147 -17.05 -16.51 28.07
N LEU A 148 -15.93 -17.25 27.94
CA LEU A 148 -15.93 -18.65 27.57
C LEU A 148 -15.92 -19.51 28.84
N LYS A 149 -17.03 -20.22 29.09
CA LYS A 149 -17.10 -21.20 30.19
C LYS A 149 -16.48 -22.52 29.74
N GLU A 150 -15.15 -22.54 29.70
CA GLU A 150 -14.40 -23.78 29.52
C GLU A 150 -13.91 -24.31 30.87
N THR A 151 -13.84 -25.63 31.00
CA THR A 151 -13.13 -26.27 32.10
C THR A 151 -11.62 -26.25 31.84
N ASP A 152 -10.79 -26.30 32.90
CA ASP A 152 -9.32 -26.31 32.75
C ASP A 152 -8.84 -27.43 31.80
N LYS A 153 -9.54 -28.56 31.81
CA LYS A 153 -9.27 -29.70 30.92
C LYS A 153 -9.55 -29.37 29.44
N GLU A 154 -10.64 -28.67 29.14
CA GLU A 154 -10.98 -28.25 27.77
C GLU A 154 -10.02 -27.18 27.26
N ALA A 155 -9.57 -26.29 28.15
CA ALA A 155 -8.55 -25.28 27.83
C ALA A 155 -7.20 -25.95 27.47
N ASP A 156 -6.79 -26.96 28.25
CA ASP A 156 -5.58 -27.74 28.00
C ASP A 156 -5.67 -28.54 26.70
N GLU A 157 -6.80 -29.24 26.46
CA GLU A 157 -7.04 -29.98 25.21
C GLU A 157 -7.00 -29.06 23.99
N ARG A 158 -7.57 -27.85 24.08
CA ARG A 158 -7.49 -26.83 23.03
C ARG A 158 -6.04 -26.38 22.79
N SER A 159 -5.30 -26.06 23.86
CA SER A 159 -3.90 -25.63 23.77
C SER A 159 -3.03 -26.71 23.12
N GLU A 160 -3.25 -27.97 23.48
CA GLU A 160 -2.55 -29.11 22.91
C GLU A 160 -2.92 -29.33 21.44
N PHE A 161 -4.21 -29.24 21.09
CA PHE A 161 -4.66 -29.31 19.71
C PHE A 161 -4.01 -28.22 18.84
N ILE A 162 -3.96 -26.97 19.32
CA ILE A 162 -3.31 -25.86 18.61
C ILE A 162 -1.84 -26.17 18.40
N LYS A 163 -1.10 -26.60 19.44
CA LYS A 163 0.31 -26.97 19.32
C LYS A 163 0.53 -28.08 18.29
N GLN A 164 -0.31 -29.11 18.30
CA GLN A 164 -0.25 -30.21 17.33
C GLN A 164 -0.54 -29.72 15.91
N HIS A 165 -1.54 -28.87 15.72
CA HIS A 165 -1.88 -28.28 14.43
C HIS A 165 -0.72 -27.41 13.89
N THR A 166 -0.18 -26.52 14.72
CA THR A 166 0.97 -25.68 14.36
C THR A 166 2.19 -26.52 14.01
N ASN A 167 2.48 -27.59 14.77
CA ASN A 167 3.57 -28.51 14.44
C ASN A 167 3.36 -29.22 13.10
N LYS A 168 2.13 -29.64 12.77
CA LYS A 168 1.81 -30.22 11.46
C LYS A 168 2.05 -29.23 10.33
N LEU A 169 1.66 -27.97 10.51
CA LEU A 169 1.90 -26.91 9.53
C LEU A 169 3.40 -26.66 9.34
N PHE A 170 4.19 -26.58 10.42
CA PHE A 170 5.65 -26.44 10.31
C PHE A 170 6.30 -27.62 9.61
N GLN A 171 5.87 -28.85 9.93
CA GLN A 171 6.34 -30.04 9.23
C GLN A 171 6.02 -29.96 7.74
N PHE A 172 4.78 -29.63 7.38
CA PHE A 172 4.35 -29.46 6.00
C PHE A 172 5.16 -28.39 5.24
N LEU A 173 5.40 -27.23 5.86
CA LEU A 173 6.21 -26.16 5.28
C LEU A 173 7.67 -26.61 5.08
N ASN A 174 8.25 -27.34 6.03
CA ASN A 174 9.60 -27.90 5.91
C ASN A 174 9.70 -28.98 4.83
N THR A 175 8.61 -29.71 4.54
CA THR A 175 8.58 -30.68 3.45
C THR A 175 8.48 -30.01 2.07
N ILE A 176 7.89 -28.81 2.00
CA ILE A 176 7.72 -28.05 0.74
C ILE A 176 8.94 -27.17 0.43
N ASN A 177 9.60 -26.63 1.45
CA ASN A 177 10.89 -25.97 1.35
C ASN A 177 11.94 -26.80 2.12
N PRO A 178 12.39 -27.95 1.58
CA PRO A 178 13.60 -28.57 2.12
C PRO A 178 14.73 -27.56 1.93
N GLN A 179 15.37 -27.16 3.03
CA GLN A 179 16.50 -26.24 2.97
C GLN A 179 17.53 -26.72 1.94
N GLU A 180 17.76 -25.90 0.90
CA GLU A 180 19.08 -25.77 0.29
C GLU A 180 19.94 -24.84 1.17
#